data_AF-A0A2D4GAT7-F1
#
_entry.id   AF-A0A2D4GAT7-F1
#
_cell.length_a   1.000
_cell.length_b   1.000
_cell.length_c   1.000
_cell.angle_alpha   90.00
_cell.angle_beta   90.00
_cell.angle_gamma   90.00
#
_symmetry.space_group_name_H-M   'P 1'
#
loop_
_entity.id
_entity.type
_entity.pdbx_description
1 polymer ?
#
loop_
_entity_poly.entity_id
_entity_poly.type
_entity_poly.pdbx_seq_one_letter_code
_entity_poly.pdbx_strand_id
1 'polypeptide(L)'
;MDLSTIKKNIENGLIRTTAEFQRDIMLMFQNAVMYNSSDHDVYHMAVEMQRDVLEQIQQFLATQLIMQTNESGISAKSLRGRDSTRKQDASEKDNGPMGSPAFLLSLFDGGTRGRRCA
;
A
#
# COMPACT_ATOMS: atom_id res chain seq x y z
N MET A 1 3.87 25.53 1.14
CA MET A 1 3.04 24.51 1.80
C MET A 1 3.74 24.11 3.08
N ASP A 2 3.03 24.01 4.20
CA ASP A 2 3.57 23.68 5.52
C ASP A 2 2.51 22.94 6.35
N LEU A 3 2.92 22.31 7.46
CA LEU A 3 2.02 21.50 8.29
C LEU A 3 0.86 22.28 8.91
N SER A 4 1.07 23.54 9.29
CA SER A 4 0.01 24.38 9.88
C SER A 4 -1.08 24.66 8.83
N THR A 5 -0.66 24.95 7.60
CA THR A 5 -1.57 25.15 6.47
C THR A 5 -2.31 23.85 6.11
N ILE A 6 -1.62 22.71 6.07
CA ILE A 6 -2.25 21.41 5.79
C ILE A 6 -3.29 21.07 6.86
N LYS A 7 -2.96 21.23 8.14
CA LYS A 7 -3.91 21.03 9.26
C LYS A 7 -5.16 21.89 9.09
N LYS A 8 -4.98 23.18 8.80
CA LYS A 8 -6.10 24.12 8.57
C LYS A 8 -6.94 23.71 7.35
N ASN A 9 -6.31 23.22 6.28
CA ASN A 9 -7.02 22.74 5.09
C ASN A 9 -7.84 21.48 5.37
N ILE A 10 -7.39 20.60 6.27
CA ILE A 10 -8.19 19.45 6.75
C ILE A 10 -9.37 19.95 7.58
N GLU A 11 -9.12 20.83 8.57
CA GLU A 11 -10.16 21.36 9.47
C GLU A 11 -11.26 22.12 8.72
N ASN A 12 -10.90 22.84 7.66
CA ASN A 12 -11.84 23.55 6.80
C ASN A 12 -12.50 22.66 5.74
N GLY A 13 -12.17 21.36 5.69
CA GLY A 13 -12.69 20.41 4.72
C GLY A 13 -12.24 20.65 3.29
N LEU A 14 -11.11 21.34 3.07
CA LEU A 14 -10.49 21.51 1.75
C LEU A 14 -9.72 20.25 1.33
N ILE A 15 -9.12 19.55 2.29
CA ILE A 15 -8.53 18.22 2.10
C ILE A 15 -9.54 17.20 2.63
N ARG A 16 -10.13 16.39 1.76
CA ARG A 16 -11.15 15.39 2.12
C ARG A 16 -10.69 13.96 1.86
N THR A 17 -9.66 13.79 1.05
CA THR A 17 -9.15 12.48 0.65
C THR A 17 -7.70 12.30 1.05
N THR A 18 -7.30 11.05 1.28
CA THR A 18 -5.89 10.71 1.55
C THR A 18 -4.98 11.12 0.40
N ALA A 19 -5.46 11.09 -0.85
CA ALA A 19 -4.69 11.52 -2.01
C ALA A 19 -4.40 13.04 -2.01
N GLU A 20 -5.35 13.87 -1.61
CA GLU A 20 -5.14 15.32 -1.44
C GLU A 20 -4.16 15.60 -0.30
N PHE A 21 -4.32 14.92 0.83
CA PHE A 21 -3.37 15.02 1.95
C PHE A 21 -1.95 14.65 1.53
N GLN A 22 -1.78 13.51 0.85
CA GLN A 22 -0.50 13.06 0.35
C GLN A 22 0.12 14.09 -0.62
N ARG A 23 -0.67 14.67 -1.53
CA ARG A 23 -0.19 15.68 -2.48
C ARG A 23 0.42 16.89 -1.76
N ASP A 24 -0.28 17.44 -0.77
CA ASP A 24 0.18 18.65 -0.07
C ASP A 24 1.41 18.35 0.81
N ILE A 25 1.45 17.19 1.46
CA ILE A 25 2.62 16.75 2.22
C ILE A 25 3.84 16.55 1.30
N MET A 26 3.68 15.91 0.15
CA MET A 26 4.76 15.76 -0.83
C MET A 26 5.23 17.10 -1.36
N LEU A 27 4.32 18.05 -1.60
CA LEU A 27 4.69 19.41 -2.01
C LEU A 27 5.51 20.12 -0.94
N MET A 28 5.18 19.95 0.35
CA MET A 28 5.96 20.51 1.45
C MET A 28 7.41 20.00 1.43
N PHE A 29 7.62 18.68 1.32
CA PHE A 29 8.96 18.09 1.24
C PHE A 29 9.69 18.48 -0.05
N GLN A 30 9.01 18.48 -1.20
CA GLN A 30 9.63 18.83 -2.48
C GLN A 30 10.15 20.27 -2.47
N ASN A 31 9.40 21.21 -1.85
CA ASN A 31 9.88 22.57 -1.65
C ASN A 31 11.10 22.61 -0.74
N ALA A 32 11.09 21.86 0.37
CA ALA A 32 12.24 21.78 1.27
C ALA A 32 13.49 21.24 0.55
N VAL A 33 13.35 20.20 -0.26
CA VAL A 33 14.44 19.62 -1.06
C VAL A 33 14.90 20.58 -2.16
N MET A 34 13.99 21.29 -2.83
CA MET A 34 14.31 22.18 -3.95
C MET A 34 15.05 23.46 -3.51
N TYR A 35 14.68 24.02 -2.35
CA TYR A 35 15.23 25.30 -1.89
C TYR A 35 16.42 25.16 -0.94
N ASN A 36 16.68 23.98 -0.39
CA ASN A 36 17.83 23.74 0.48
C ASN A 36 18.94 22.97 -0.26
N SER A 37 20.19 23.41 -0.10
CA SER A 37 21.35 22.69 -0.63
C SER A 37 21.47 21.31 -0.01
N SER A 38 22.04 20.35 -0.75
CA SER A 38 22.37 19.01 -0.26
C SER A 38 23.38 19.00 0.87
N ASP A 39 24.06 20.11 1.14
CA ASP A 39 25.03 20.25 2.23
C ASP A 39 24.37 20.66 3.56
N HIS A 40 23.07 20.96 3.56
CA HIS A 40 22.33 21.38 4.75
C HIS A 40 21.53 20.22 5.35
N ASP A 41 21.52 20.16 6.69
CA ASP A 41 20.73 19.17 7.44
C ASP A 41 19.25 19.18 7.06
N VAL A 42 18.69 20.35 6.73
CA VAL A 42 17.29 20.50 6.31
C VAL A 42 16.99 19.67 5.06
N TYR A 43 17.92 19.60 4.11
CA TYR A 43 17.77 18.76 2.93
C TYR A 43 17.71 17.27 3.32
N HIS A 44 18.66 16.81 4.14
CA HIS A 44 18.72 15.41 4.55
C HIS A 44 17.49 15.00 5.37
N MET A 45 17.09 15.84 6.33
CA MET A 45 15.88 15.61 7.12
C MET A 45 14.63 15.58 6.23
N ALA A 46 14.52 16.46 5.23
CA ALA A 46 13.37 16.46 4.31
C ALA A 46 13.30 15.16 3.48
N VAL A 47 14.43 14.67 2.98
CA VAL A 47 14.50 13.41 2.22
C VAL A 47 14.16 12.20 3.10
N GLU A 48 14.67 12.15 4.33
CA GLU A 48 14.39 11.07 5.27
C GLU A 48 12.91 11.04 5.67
N MET A 49 12.38 12.17 6.16
CA MET A 49 10.97 12.28 6.56
C MET A 49 10.01 12.00 5.40
N GLN A 50 10.37 12.37 4.17
CA GLN A 50 9.54 12.05 3.00
C GLN A 50 9.34 10.54 2.83
N ARG A 51 10.37 9.73 3.09
CA ARG A 51 10.30 8.26 2.98
C ARG A 51 9.44 7.67 4.08
N ASP A 52 9.66 8.11 5.32
CA ASP A 52 8.92 7.64 6.49
C ASP A 52 7.42 7.93 6.35
N VAL A 53 7.07 9.15 5.92
CA VAL A 53 5.67 9.54 5.75
C VAL A 53 5.00 8.78 4.60
N LEU A 54 5.72 8.49 3.51
CA LEU A 54 5.18 7.65 2.43
C LEU A 54 4.86 6.24 2.92
N GLU A 55 5.72 5.65 3.74
CA GLU A 55 5.47 4.33 4.33
C GLU A 55 4.23 4.37 5.24
N GLN A 56 4.11 5.38 6.10
CA GLN A 56 2.94 5.54 6.97
C GLN A 56 1.63 5.71 6.19
N ILE A 57 1.65 6.47 5.09
CA ILE A 57 0.48 6.63 4.22
C ILE A 57 0.11 5.29 3.57
N GLN A 58 1.09 4.51 3.11
CA GLN A 58 0.84 3.18 2.54
C GLN A 58 0.23 2.23 3.56
N GLN A 59 0.78 2.18 4.77
CA GLN A 59 0.25 1.36 5.87
C GLN A 59 -1.20 1.76 6.20
N PHE A 60 -1.48 3.06 6.30
CA PHE A 60 -2.82 3.58 6.55
C PHE A 60 -3.82 3.17 5.45
N LEU A 61 -3.45 3.28 4.18
CA LEU A 61 -4.29 2.85 3.06
C LEU A 61 -4.55 1.34 3.09
N ALA A 62 -3.53 0.53 3.40
CA ALA A 62 -3.68 -0.91 3.54
C ALA A 62 -4.65 -1.26 4.69
N THR A 63 -4.54 -0.60 5.84
CA THR A 63 -5.48 -0.76 6.96
C THR A 63 -6.91 -0.40 6.57
N GLN A 64 -7.13 0.70 5.85
CA GLN A 64 -8.47 1.09 5.38
C GLN A 64 -9.09 0.03 4.46
N LEU A 65 -8.31 -0.58 3.57
CA LEU A 65 -8.79 -1.64 2.69
C LEU A 65 -9.22 -2.90 3.47
N ILE A 66 -8.42 -3.33 4.45
CA ILE A 66 -8.75 -4.49 5.29
C ILE A 66 -10.06 -4.25 6.06
N MET A 67 -10.24 -3.05 6.63
CA MET A 67 -11.46 -2.70 7.35
C MET A 67 -12.69 -2.77 6.43
N GLN A 68 -12.62 -2.23 5.20
CA GLN A 68 -13.73 -2.27 4.25
C GLN A 68 -14.13 -3.70 3.83
N THR A 69 -13.19 -4.64 3.81
CA THR A 69 -13.48 -6.05 3.49
C THR A 69 -14.18 -6.80 4.62
N ASN A 70 -13.99 -6.39 5.88
CA ASN A 70 -14.64 -7.02 7.04
C ASN A 70 -16.14 -6.69 7.13
N GLU A 71 -16.55 -5.53 6.63
CA GLU A 71 -17.96 -5.13 6.55
C GLU A 71 -18.70 -5.83 5.40
N SER A 72 -17.95 -6.36 4.42
CA SER A 72 -18.47 -6.81 3.12
C SER A 72 -18.43 -8.32 2.89
N GLY A 73 -18.18 -9.15 3.91
CA GLY A 73 -18.21 -10.61 3.77
C GLY A 73 -18.69 -11.35 5.04
N ILE A 74 -19.61 -12.32 5.01
CA ILE A 74 -20.33 -12.96 3.90
C ILE A 74 -21.60 -13.61 4.50
N SER A 75 -22.78 -13.26 3.97
CA SER A 75 -24.01 -14.03 4.16
C SER A 75 -23.89 -15.38 3.42
N ALA A 76 -23.16 -16.33 3.98
CA ALA A 76 -23.12 -17.72 3.50
C ALA A 76 -24.34 -18.51 4.01
N LYS A 77 -25.54 -18.11 3.57
CA LYS A 77 -26.80 -18.86 3.77
C LYS A 77 -27.11 -19.69 2.52
N SER A 78 -26.28 -20.67 2.20
CA SER A 78 -26.54 -21.74 1.21
C SER A 78 -25.28 -22.58 1.09
N LEU A 79 -25.21 -23.89 1.27
CA LEU A 79 -26.20 -24.95 1.48
C LEU A 79 -25.48 -26.02 2.30
N ARG A 80 -26.12 -26.52 3.37
CA ARG A 80 -25.72 -27.75 4.04
C ARG A 80 -25.88 -28.91 3.07
N GLY A 81 -24.81 -29.68 2.91
CA GLY A 81 -24.87 -31.14 2.86
C GLY A 81 -25.22 -31.78 1.52
N ARG A 82 -24.22 -32.43 0.90
CA ARG A 82 -24.40 -33.74 0.30
C ARG A 82 -23.06 -34.44 0.12
N ASP A 83 -22.73 -35.33 1.05
CA ASP A 83 -21.70 -36.35 0.88
C ASP A 83 -22.10 -37.31 -0.24
N SER A 84 -21.20 -37.56 -1.20
CA SER A 84 -21.27 -38.69 -2.12
C SER A 84 -19.87 -39.01 -2.64
N THR A 85 -19.32 -40.07 -2.08
CA THR A 85 -18.13 -40.85 -2.43
C THR A 85 -17.84 -40.93 -3.93
N ARG A 86 -16.66 -40.51 -4.40
CA ARG A 86 -16.03 -41.09 -5.60
C ARG A 86 -14.50 -40.86 -5.63
N LYS A 87 -13.76 -41.96 -5.81
CA LYS A 87 -12.30 -42.09 -5.94
C LYS A 87 -11.76 -41.55 -7.27
N GLN A 88 -10.41 -41.45 -7.32
CA GLN A 88 -9.47 -41.34 -8.47
C GLN A 88 -9.28 -39.93 -9.05
N ASP A 89 -8.11 -39.44 -9.45
CA ASP A 89 -6.73 -39.97 -9.54
C ASP A 89 -5.77 -38.76 -9.66
N ALA A 90 -4.47 -38.99 -9.52
CA ALA A 90 -3.41 -37.99 -9.55
C ALA A 90 -3.35 -37.13 -10.83
N SER A 91 -3.23 -35.81 -10.66
CA SER A 91 -2.54 -34.93 -11.61
C SER A 91 -2.05 -33.69 -10.86
N GLU A 92 -0.74 -33.58 -10.75
CA GLU A 92 -0.02 -32.48 -10.11
C GLU A 92 -0.19 -31.21 -10.94
N LYS A 93 -1.02 -30.29 -10.46
CA LYS A 93 -1.06 -28.90 -10.90
C LYS A 93 -1.02 -28.04 -9.65
N ASP A 94 0.16 -27.50 -9.38
CA ASP A 94 0.36 -26.41 -8.42
C ASP A 94 -0.42 -25.19 -8.91
N ASN A 95 -1.67 -25.09 -8.47
CA ASN A 95 -2.44 -23.86 -8.48
C ASN A 95 -2.50 -23.39 -7.03
N GLY A 96 -1.43 -22.72 -6.60
CA GLY A 96 -1.44 -21.96 -5.37
C GLY A 96 -2.63 -20.98 -5.38
N PRO A 97 -3.34 -20.79 -4.26
CA PRO A 97 -4.45 -19.85 -4.20
C PRO A 97 -3.88 -18.46 -4.48
N MET A 98 -4.35 -17.83 -5.57
CA MET A 98 -4.01 -16.46 -5.99
C MET A 98 -4.31 -15.37 -4.93
N GLY A 99 -4.83 -15.75 -3.75
CA GLY A 99 -5.05 -14.89 -2.59
C GLY A 99 -4.17 -15.19 -1.38
N SER A 100 -3.15 -16.06 -1.50
CA SER A 100 -2.20 -16.27 -0.41
C SER A 100 -1.30 -15.04 -0.23
N PRO A 101 -1.06 -14.57 1.02
CA PRO A 101 -0.13 -13.48 1.28
C PRO A 101 1.27 -13.71 0.68
N ALA A 102 1.71 -14.97 0.61
CA ALA A 102 2.98 -15.34 0.01
C ALA A 102 3.03 -15.13 -1.52
N PHE A 103 1.90 -15.28 -2.22
CA PHE A 103 1.79 -15.09 -3.68
C PHE A 103 1.79 -13.61 -4.07
N LEU A 104 1.19 -12.73 -3.26
CA LEU A 104 1.21 -11.30 -3.52
C LEU A 104 2.58 -10.67 -3.23
N LEU A 105 3.33 -11.20 -2.26
CA LEU A 105 4.69 -10.76 -1.98
C LEU A 105 5.68 -11.13 -3.10
N SER A 106 5.47 -12.25 -3.79
CA SER A 106 6.36 -12.68 -4.89
C SER A 106 6.16 -11.88 -6.18
N LEU A 107 5.00 -11.24 -6.39
CA LEU A 107 4.77 -10.36 -7.56
C LEU A 107 5.59 -9.06 -7.51
N PHE A 108 5.88 -8.55 -6.31
CA PHE A 108 6.70 -7.33 -6.14
C PHE A 108 8.20 -7.64 -6.01
N ASP A 109 8.58 -8.85 -5.58
CA ASP A 109 9.98 -9.25 -5.42
C ASP A 109 10.67 -9.71 -6.73
N GLY A 110 9.93 -9.79 -7.84
CA GLY A 110 10.46 -10.12 -9.18
C GLY A 110 11.32 -9.03 -9.83
N GLY A 111 11.91 -8.12 -9.03
CA GLY A 111 12.53 -6.89 -9.46
C GLY A 111 14.06 -6.88 -9.50
N THR A 112 14.81 -7.92 -9.11
CA THR A 112 16.25 -7.97 -9.42
C THR A 112 16.81 -9.40 -9.46
N ARG A 113 17.24 -9.85 -10.63
CA ARG A 113 18.56 -10.51 -10.85
C ARG A 113 18.72 -11.01 -12.29
N GLY A 114 19.65 -10.37 -13.00
CA GLY A 114 20.61 -11.07 -13.85
C GLY A 114 20.24 -11.34 -15.30
N ARG A 115 20.35 -10.34 -16.18
CA ARG A 115 20.79 -10.58 -17.57
C ARG A 115 22.29 -10.36 -17.67
N ARG A 116 23.05 -11.44 -17.55
CA ARG A 116 24.37 -11.60 -18.18
C ARG A 116 24.17 -12.60 -19.33
N CYS A 117 24.14 -12.11 -20.56
CA CYS A 117 24.36 -12.90 -21.77
C CYS A 117 24.94 -11.99 -22.86
N ALA A 118 26.26 -12.05 -23.04
CA ALA A 118 27.01 -12.23 -24.28
C ALA A 118 28.50 -12.00 -23.96
#